data_AF-A0A938JZR5-F1
#
_entry.id   AF-A0A938JZR5-F1
#
_cell.length_a   1.000
_cell.length_b   1.000
_cell.length_c   1.000
_cell.angle_alpha   90.00
_cell.angle_beta   90.00
_cell.angle_gamma   90.00
#
_symmetry.space_group_name_H-M   'P 1'
#
loop_
_entity.id
_entity.type
_entity.pdbx_description
1 polymer ?
#
loop_
_entity_poly.entity_id
_entity_poly.type
_entity_poly.pdbx_seq_one_letter_code
_entity_poly.pdbx_strand_id
1 'polypeptide(L)'
;MQMQLAVLVFLFAYILIATEKINRVAIALGGAATMIVIGATDADAIFYDHDTGIDWNVIFLLLGMMIIVGVIHKTGLFEYLAIKAIKKAKGEPKRALVFLIILTAGASAILDNVTTILLVVPMTLVICKHLSVSSVPFILSQVYASNIGGAATLVGDPPNIIIASRANLSFNDFLIHMAPWVIVVMIVITPMLVFMFRKELVNTAADRARIDKLDENSYLKDKVLLKKSLFVLGAVMIAF
;
A
#
# COMPACT_ATOMS: atom_id res chain seq x y z
N MET A 1 -28.19 -29.58 -3.07
CA MET A 1 -27.61 -29.52 -4.43
C MET A 1 -27.07 -28.13 -4.75
N GLN A 2 -27.84 -27.06 -4.58
CA GLN A 2 -27.37 -25.67 -4.81
C GLN A 2 -26.09 -25.30 -4.04
N MET A 3 -25.98 -25.67 -2.76
CA MET A 3 -24.77 -25.42 -1.97
C MET A 3 -23.50 -26.06 -2.55
N GLN A 4 -23.59 -27.31 -3.04
CA GLN A 4 -22.44 -27.99 -3.65
C GLN A 4 -22.04 -27.32 -4.97
N LEU A 5 -23.01 -26.89 -5.78
CA LEU A 5 -22.76 -26.15 -7.01
C LEU A 5 -22.11 -24.79 -6.72
N ALA A 6 -22.60 -24.05 -5.73
CA ALA A 6 -22.02 -22.78 -5.31
C ALA A 6 -20.56 -22.93 -4.85
N VAL A 7 -20.26 -23.97 -4.06
CA VAL A 7 -18.88 -24.28 -3.64
C VAL A 7 -18.00 -24.63 -4.83
N LEU A 8 -18.49 -25.38 -5.80
CA LEU A 8 -17.75 -25.70 -7.03
C LEU A 8 -17.45 -24.44 -7.86
N VAL A 9 -18.43 -23.55 -8.02
CA VAL A 9 -18.24 -22.26 -8.72
C VAL A 9 -17.19 -21.42 -7.99
N PHE A 10 -17.27 -21.33 -6.65
CA PHE A 10 -16.29 -20.62 -5.85
C PHE A 10 -14.87 -21.18 -6.01
N LEU A 11 -14.70 -22.50 -5.86
CA LEU A 11 -13.39 -23.14 -6.00
C LEU A 11 -12.81 -22.95 -7.40
N PHE A 12 -13.65 -23.08 -8.44
CA PHE A 12 -13.22 -22.88 -9.82
C PHE A 12 -12.80 -21.43 -10.08
N ALA A 13 -13.62 -20.45 -9.66
CA ALA A 13 -13.28 -19.03 -9.76
C ALA A 13 -11.99 -18.71 -9.00
N TYR A 14 -11.81 -19.25 -7.80
CA TYR A 14 -10.62 -19.06 -6.99
C TYR A 14 -9.36 -19.63 -7.68
N ILE A 15 -9.43 -20.83 -8.25
CA ILE A 15 -8.33 -21.43 -9.02
C ILE A 15 -7.97 -20.53 -10.22
N LEU A 16 -8.97 -20.06 -10.97
CA LEU A 16 -8.72 -19.16 -12.11
C LEU A 16 -8.05 -17.86 -11.67
N ILE A 17 -8.52 -17.25 -10.58
CA ILE A 17 -7.91 -16.03 -10.01
C ILE A 17 -6.46 -16.31 -9.59
N ALA A 18 -6.22 -17.43 -8.91
CA ALA A 18 -4.89 -17.82 -8.45
C ALA A 18 -3.91 -18.12 -9.59
N THR A 19 -4.41 -18.60 -10.74
CA THR A 19 -3.54 -18.80 -11.92
C THR A 19 -3.15 -17.50 -12.63
N GLU A 20 -3.86 -16.40 -12.36
CA GLU A 20 -3.68 -15.08 -13.00
C GLU A 20 -3.72 -15.09 -14.54
N LYS A 21 -4.14 -16.18 -15.18
CA LYS A 21 -4.19 -16.31 -16.64
C LYS A 21 -5.33 -15.54 -17.30
N ILE A 22 -6.38 -15.27 -16.54
CA ILE A 22 -7.60 -14.60 -16.99
C ILE A 22 -7.82 -13.38 -16.09
N ASN A 23 -8.41 -12.32 -16.65
CA ASN A 23 -8.72 -11.11 -15.91
C ASN A 23 -9.62 -11.41 -14.69
N ARG A 24 -9.17 -11.02 -13.49
CA ARG A 24 -9.86 -11.27 -12.21
C ARG A 24 -11.29 -10.70 -12.19
N VAL A 25 -11.52 -9.56 -12.84
CA VAL A 25 -12.85 -8.94 -12.96
C VAL A 25 -13.78 -9.81 -13.79
N ALA A 26 -13.30 -10.34 -14.92
CA ALA A 26 -14.08 -11.24 -15.76
C ALA A 26 -14.45 -12.53 -15.01
N ILE A 27 -13.52 -13.08 -14.23
CA ILE A 27 -13.77 -14.26 -13.39
C ILE A 27 -14.82 -13.95 -12.31
N ALA A 28 -14.70 -12.82 -11.61
CA ALA A 28 -15.62 -12.42 -10.56
C ALA A 28 -17.05 -12.20 -11.09
N LEU A 29 -17.20 -11.44 -12.19
CA LEU A 29 -18.50 -11.19 -12.81
C LEU A 29 -19.10 -12.46 -13.45
N GLY A 30 -18.27 -13.30 -14.08
CA GLY A 30 -18.71 -14.58 -14.61
C GLY A 30 -19.15 -15.57 -13.52
N GLY A 31 -18.43 -15.58 -12.39
CA GLY A 31 -18.81 -16.33 -11.20
C GLY A 31 -20.16 -15.87 -10.65
N ALA A 32 -20.35 -14.56 -10.48
CA ALA A 32 -21.63 -13.97 -10.05
C ALA A 32 -22.78 -14.33 -11.00
N ALA A 33 -22.59 -14.21 -12.31
CA ALA A 33 -23.59 -14.61 -13.30
C ALA A 33 -23.93 -16.11 -13.22
N THR A 34 -22.93 -16.96 -13.01
CA THR A 34 -23.12 -18.40 -12.83
C THR A 34 -23.93 -18.70 -11.56
N MET A 35 -23.70 -17.96 -10.47
CA MET A 35 -24.44 -18.09 -9.22
C MET A 35 -25.94 -17.78 -9.38
N ILE A 36 -26.29 -16.81 -10.24
CA ILE A 36 -27.68 -16.53 -10.63
C ILE A 36 -28.27 -17.71 -11.42
N VAL A 37 -27.54 -18.21 -12.43
CA VAL A 37 -28.03 -19.30 -13.30
C VAL A 37 -28.32 -20.59 -12.53
N ILE A 38 -27.51 -20.91 -11.52
CA ILE A 38 -27.74 -22.09 -10.66
C ILE A 38 -28.81 -21.85 -9.56
N GLY A 39 -29.37 -20.64 -9.49
CA GLY A 39 -30.38 -20.23 -8.52
C GLY A 39 -29.87 -20.18 -7.08
N ALA A 40 -28.57 -19.95 -6.87
CA ALA A 40 -27.99 -19.83 -5.54
C ALA A 40 -28.13 -18.41 -4.95
N THR A 41 -28.39 -17.42 -5.81
CA THR A 41 -28.67 -16.03 -5.47
C THR A 41 -29.46 -15.41 -6.63
N ASP A 42 -29.98 -14.20 -6.43
CA ASP A 42 -30.67 -13.42 -7.46
C ASP A 42 -29.92 -12.10 -7.72
N ALA A 43 -30.33 -11.38 -8.76
CA ALA A 43 -29.67 -10.15 -9.17
C ALA A 43 -29.79 -9.05 -8.10
N ASP A 44 -30.93 -8.95 -7.42
CA ASP A 44 -31.14 -7.95 -6.38
C ASP A 44 -30.22 -8.24 -5.18
N ALA A 45 -30.15 -9.51 -4.75
CA ALA A 45 -29.27 -9.92 -3.66
C ALA A 45 -27.79 -9.63 -3.97
N ILE A 46 -27.31 -9.91 -5.18
CA ILE A 46 -25.91 -9.64 -5.54
C ILE A 46 -25.55 -8.15 -5.40
N PHE A 47 -26.45 -7.24 -5.75
CA PHE A 47 -26.15 -5.80 -5.74
C PHE A 47 -26.54 -5.08 -4.46
N TYR A 48 -27.55 -5.57 -3.73
CA TYR A 48 -28.17 -4.82 -2.63
C TYR A 48 -28.16 -5.55 -1.28
N ASP A 49 -27.87 -6.86 -1.26
CA ASP A 49 -27.76 -7.58 0.01
C ASP A 49 -26.46 -7.21 0.73
N HIS A 50 -26.57 -6.79 1.99
CA HIS A 50 -25.42 -6.33 2.77
C HIS A 50 -24.51 -7.46 3.27
N ASP A 51 -25.01 -8.70 3.35
CA ASP A 51 -24.27 -9.84 3.91
C ASP A 51 -23.59 -10.69 2.83
N THR A 52 -24.23 -10.80 1.67
CA THR A 52 -23.85 -11.72 0.59
C THR A 52 -23.56 -11.01 -0.73
N GLY A 53 -24.03 -9.77 -0.90
CA GLY A 53 -23.84 -8.96 -2.09
C GLY A 53 -22.56 -8.13 -2.08
N ILE A 54 -22.48 -7.18 -3.02
CA ILE A 54 -21.38 -6.24 -3.17
C ILE A 54 -21.43 -5.21 -2.04
N ASP A 55 -20.34 -5.12 -1.28
CA ASP A 55 -20.20 -4.05 -0.30
C ASP A 55 -19.79 -2.74 -1.00
N TRP A 56 -20.79 -1.91 -1.30
CA TRP A 56 -20.59 -0.60 -1.93
C TRP A 56 -19.78 0.36 -1.07
N ASN A 57 -19.83 0.25 0.27
CA ASN A 57 -19.03 1.11 1.13
C ASN A 57 -17.54 0.87 0.87
N VAL A 58 -17.13 -0.39 0.69
CA VAL A 58 -15.75 -0.75 0.34
C VAL A 58 -15.36 -0.20 -1.04
N ILE A 59 -16.23 -0.35 -2.05
CA ILE A 59 -15.95 0.13 -3.40
C ILE A 59 -15.78 1.65 -3.44
N PHE A 60 -16.70 2.41 -2.83
CA PHE A 60 -16.63 3.86 -2.81
C PHE A 60 -15.49 4.38 -1.93
N LEU A 61 -15.17 3.71 -0.83
CA LEU A 61 -14.02 4.02 0.00
C LEU A 61 -12.71 3.87 -0.77
N LEU A 62 -12.49 2.71 -1.41
CA LEU A 62 -11.30 2.44 -2.20
C LEU A 62 -11.17 3.44 -3.36
N LEU A 63 -12.27 3.71 -4.06
CA LEU A 63 -12.30 4.70 -5.14
C LEU A 63 -11.91 6.10 -4.65
N GLY A 64 -12.53 6.57 -3.57
CA GLY A 64 -12.26 7.89 -2.98
C GLY A 64 -10.80 8.03 -2.54
N MET A 65 -10.28 7.01 -1.86
CA MET A 65 -8.88 6.98 -1.44
C MET A 65 -7.94 6.99 -2.64
N MET A 66 -8.14 6.13 -3.64
CA MET A 66 -7.29 6.09 -4.85
C MET A 66 -7.26 7.43 -5.59
N ILE A 67 -8.37 8.16 -5.66
CA ILE A 67 -8.42 9.51 -6.22
C ILE A 67 -7.53 10.47 -5.41
N ILE A 68 -7.69 10.49 -4.08
CA ILE A 68 -6.90 11.35 -3.19
C ILE A 68 -5.40 11.05 -3.34
N VAL A 69 -5.03 9.76 -3.31
CA VAL A 69 -3.63 9.31 -3.48
C VAL A 69 -3.08 9.73 -4.84
N GLY A 70 -3.84 9.53 -5.92
CA GLY A 70 -3.45 9.92 -7.27
C GLY A 70 -3.20 11.42 -7.40
N VAL A 71 -3.95 12.26 -6.68
CA VAL A 71 -3.72 13.71 -6.62
C VAL A 71 -2.48 14.06 -5.80
N ILE A 72 -2.29 13.45 -4.62
CA ILE A 72 -1.10 13.68 -3.77
C ILE A 72 0.18 13.30 -4.51
N HIS A 73 0.17 12.20 -5.27
CA HIS A 73 1.33 11.80 -6.05
C HIS A 73 1.78 12.88 -7.04
N LYS A 74 0.84 13.57 -7.72
CA LYS A 74 1.16 14.64 -8.68
C LYS A 74 1.89 15.82 -8.05
N THR A 75 1.80 16.01 -6.73
CA THR A 75 2.44 17.14 -6.04
C THR A 75 3.94 16.94 -5.84
N GLY A 76 4.46 15.71 -5.98
CA GLY A 76 5.86 15.37 -5.70
C GLY A 76 6.18 15.21 -4.21
N LEU A 77 5.16 14.93 -3.37
CA LEU A 77 5.35 14.79 -1.92
C LEU A 77 6.30 13.65 -1.57
N PHE A 78 6.15 12.50 -2.23
CA PHE A 78 6.94 11.31 -1.91
C PHE A 78 8.42 11.55 -2.23
N GLU A 79 8.72 12.11 -3.40
CA GLU A 79 10.08 12.47 -3.82
C GLU A 79 10.71 13.45 -2.83
N TYR A 80 9.98 14.50 -2.44
CA TYR A 80 10.41 15.43 -1.41
C TYR A 80 10.77 14.71 -0.09
N LEU A 81 9.89 13.84 0.40
CA LEU A 81 10.10 13.13 1.67
C LEU A 81 11.28 12.16 1.60
N ALA A 82 11.48 11.49 0.47
CA ALA A 82 12.55 10.53 0.31
C ALA A 82 13.93 11.18 0.14
N ILE A 83 14.03 12.33 -0.55
CA ILE A 83 15.25 13.14 -0.54
C ILE A 83 15.55 13.64 0.87
N LYS A 84 14.53 14.09 1.61
CA LYS A 84 14.68 14.51 3.01
C LYS A 84 15.14 13.36 3.91
N ALA A 85 14.65 12.14 3.68
CA ALA A 85 15.05 10.93 4.38
C ALA A 85 16.53 10.61 4.17
N ILE A 86 17.04 10.64 2.93
CA ILE A 86 18.45 10.35 2.66
C ILE A 86 19.41 11.47 3.10
N LYS A 87 18.97 12.73 3.10
CA LYS A 87 19.73 13.84 3.70
C LYS A 87 19.83 13.66 5.21
N LYS A 88 18.74 13.28 5.88
CA LYS A 88 18.76 12.92 7.31
C LYS A 88 19.67 11.71 7.59
N ALA A 89 19.77 10.78 6.63
CA ALA A 89 20.72 9.66 6.67
C ALA A 89 22.19 10.08 6.43
N LYS A 90 22.46 11.34 6.06
CA LYS A 90 23.78 11.85 5.63
C LYS A 90 24.35 11.04 4.46
N GLY A 91 23.48 10.56 3.57
CA GLY A 91 23.84 9.70 2.45
C GLY A 91 24.37 8.31 2.82
N GLU A 92 24.30 7.90 4.09
CA GLU A 92 24.76 6.58 4.51
C GLU A 92 23.72 5.51 4.13
N PRO A 93 24.04 4.51 3.28
CA PRO A 93 23.04 3.63 2.70
C PRO A 93 22.22 2.83 3.72
N LYS A 94 22.81 2.40 4.84
CA LYS A 94 22.07 1.63 5.85
C LYS A 94 21.05 2.49 6.57
N ARG A 95 21.43 3.71 6.96
CA ARG A 95 20.48 4.69 7.53
C ARG A 95 19.42 5.10 6.52
N ALA A 96 19.81 5.30 5.26
CA ALA A 96 18.89 5.65 4.18
C ALA A 96 17.83 4.55 4.01
N LEU A 97 18.25 3.28 4.04
CA LEU A 97 17.34 2.13 3.99
C LEU A 97 16.32 2.19 5.13
N VAL A 98 16.77 2.42 6.37
CA VAL A 98 15.88 2.52 7.54
C VAL A 98 14.86 3.66 7.39
N PHE A 99 15.30 4.86 6.99
CA PHE A 99 14.36 5.97 6.81
C PHE A 99 13.36 5.73 5.68
N LEU A 100 13.79 5.09 4.59
CA LEU A 100 12.91 4.76 3.48
C LEU A 100 11.93 3.62 3.83
N ILE A 101 12.34 2.64 4.63
CA ILE A 101 11.47 1.61 5.21
C ILE A 101 10.37 2.28 6.05
N ILE A 102 10.74 3.18 6.97
CA ILE A 102 9.78 3.88 7.84
C ILE A 102 8.83 4.75 7.01
N LEU A 103 9.37 5.50 6.03
CA LEU A 103 8.57 6.31 5.12
C LEU A 103 7.56 5.45 4.34
N THR A 104 7.99 4.30 3.85
CA THR A 104 7.15 3.38 3.05
C THR A 104 6.07 2.72 3.90
N ALA A 105 6.42 2.26 5.10
CA ALA A 105 5.43 1.68 6.02
C ALA A 105 4.38 2.72 6.43
N GLY A 106 4.80 3.94 6.75
CA GLY A 106 3.89 5.03 7.09
C GLY A 106 3.02 5.47 5.91
N ALA A 107 3.59 5.52 4.69
CA ALA A 107 2.81 5.78 3.48
C ALA A 107 1.78 4.66 3.25
N SER A 108 2.19 3.39 3.32
CA SER A 108 1.29 2.25 3.09
C SER A 108 0.22 2.09 4.17
N ALA A 109 0.40 2.66 5.36
CA ALA A 109 -0.66 2.73 6.36
C ALA A 109 -1.81 3.66 5.95
N ILE A 110 -1.62 4.51 4.94
CA ILE A 110 -2.61 5.51 4.49
C ILE A 110 -3.05 5.22 3.04
N LEU A 111 -2.18 4.60 2.25
CA LEU A 111 -2.39 4.28 0.84
C LEU A 111 -2.41 2.76 0.70
N ASP A 112 -3.04 2.24 -0.35
CA ASP A 112 -2.93 0.81 -0.63
C ASP A 112 -1.47 0.41 -0.95
N ASN A 113 -1.13 -0.83 -0.59
CA ASN A 113 0.19 -1.42 -0.78
C ASN A 113 0.72 -1.35 -2.23
N VAL A 114 -0.11 -1.72 -3.21
CA VAL A 114 0.27 -1.74 -4.63
C VAL A 114 0.59 -0.33 -5.10
N THR A 115 -0.29 0.63 -4.81
CA THR A 115 -0.06 2.04 -5.14
C THR A 115 1.19 2.55 -4.44
N THR A 116 1.39 2.27 -3.16
CA THR A 116 2.60 2.71 -2.43
C THR A 116 3.87 2.26 -3.13
N ILE A 117 3.96 0.99 -3.54
CA ILE A 117 5.14 0.46 -4.24
C ILE A 117 5.31 1.08 -5.63
N LEU A 118 4.22 1.27 -6.38
CA LEU A 118 4.27 1.93 -7.69
C LEU A 118 4.80 3.37 -7.60
N LEU A 119 4.54 4.07 -6.49
CA LEU A 119 5.07 5.42 -6.26
C LEU A 119 6.50 5.40 -5.73
N VAL A 120 6.79 4.51 -4.78
CA VAL A 120 8.07 4.48 -4.06
C VAL A 120 9.20 3.90 -4.91
N VAL A 121 8.94 2.92 -5.77
CA VAL A 121 9.98 2.25 -6.57
C VAL A 121 10.67 3.20 -7.55
N PRO A 122 9.97 3.97 -8.41
CA PRO A 122 10.62 4.90 -9.33
C PRO A 122 11.51 5.91 -8.61
N MET A 123 11.03 6.44 -7.49
CA MET A 123 11.76 7.34 -6.62
C MET A 123 13.00 6.68 -6.01
N THR A 124 12.87 5.44 -5.56
CA THR A 124 13.98 4.67 -4.98
C THR A 124 15.07 4.39 -6.00
N LEU A 125 14.71 4.12 -7.25
CA LEU A 125 15.69 3.99 -8.33
C LEU A 125 16.52 5.26 -8.51
N VAL A 126 15.90 6.44 -8.43
CA VAL A 126 16.61 7.74 -8.49
C VAL A 126 17.52 7.92 -7.27
N ILE A 127 17.05 7.58 -6.08
CA ILE A 127 17.82 7.69 -4.84
C ILE A 127 19.03 6.76 -4.84
N CYS A 128 18.85 5.51 -5.26
CA CYS A 128 19.95 4.54 -5.35
C CYS A 128 21.02 4.98 -6.35
N LYS A 129 20.63 5.65 -7.45
CA LYS A 129 21.60 6.30 -8.36
C LYS A 129 22.42 7.38 -7.65
N HIS A 130 21.77 8.26 -6.88
CA HIS A 130 22.47 9.29 -6.10
C HIS A 130 23.40 8.70 -5.04
N LEU A 131 22.96 7.64 -4.36
CA LEU A 131 23.74 6.92 -3.35
C LEU A 131 24.83 6.02 -3.94
N SER A 132 24.79 5.75 -5.24
CA SER A 132 25.70 4.84 -5.96
C SER A 132 25.67 3.41 -5.41
N VAL A 133 24.47 2.90 -5.14
CA VAL A 133 24.22 1.54 -4.61
C VAL A 133 23.19 0.78 -5.44
N SER A 134 23.17 -0.54 -5.30
CA SER A 134 22.11 -1.39 -5.87
C SER A 134 20.73 -0.99 -5.33
N SER A 135 19.72 -0.94 -6.20
CA SER A 135 18.34 -0.67 -5.80
C SER A 135 17.62 -1.90 -5.25
N VAL A 136 18.14 -3.11 -5.49
CA VAL A 136 17.50 -4.37 -5.08
C VAL A 136 17.25 -4.42 -3.57
N PRO A 137 18.22 -4.14 -2.68
CA PRO A 137 17.98 -4.10 -1.24
C PRO A 137 16.87 -3.14 -0.81
N PHE A 138 16.83 -1.96 -1.44
CA PHE A 138 15.86 -0.92 -1.09
C PHE A 138 14.45 -1.32 -1.52
N ILE A 139 14.29 -1.76 -2.77
CA ILE A 139 13.00 -2.17 -3.31
C ILE A 139 12.43 -3.35 -2.51
N LEU A 140 13.24 -4.40 -2.26
CA LEU A 140 12.77 -5.55 -1.49
C LEU A 140 12.37 -5.14 -0.07
N SER A 141 13.18 -4.31 0.60
CA SER A 141 12.87 -3.83 1.94
C SER A 141 11.60 -2.97 1.97
N GLN A 142 11.37 -2.16 0.94
CA GLN A 142 10.17 -1.35 0.80
C GLN A 142 8.93 -2.19 0.50
N VAL A 143 9.05 -3.27 -0.28
CA VAL A 143 7.98 -4.25 -0.48
C VAL A 143 7.56 -4.88 0.84
N TYR A 144 8.52 -5.33 1.66
CA TYR A 144 8.20 -5.81 3.02
C TYR A 144 7.57 -4.72 3.87
N ALA A 145 8.16 -3.52 3.90
CA ALA A 145 7.67 -2.40 4.69
C ALA A 145 6.26 -1.95 4.30
N SER A 146 5.92 -1.98 3.02
CA SER A 146 4.59 -1.61 2.52
C SER A 146 3.55 -2.64 2.95
N ASN A 147 3.82 -3.93 2.79
CA ASN A 147 2.88 -4.97 3.24
C ASN A 147 2.66 -4.93 4.77
N ILE A 148 3.74 -4.76 5.54
CA ILE A 148 3.67 -4.70 7.00
C ILE A 148 2.99 -3.40 7.47
N GLY A 149 3.32 -2.26 6.84
CA GLY A 149 2.73 -0.96 7.15
C GLY A 149 1.25 -0.86 6.80
N GLY A 150 0.86 -1.40 5.64
CA GLY A 150 -0.55 -1.43 5.21
C GLY A 150 -1.44 -2.30 6.08
N ALA A 151 -0.87 -3.33 6.72
CA ALA A 151 -1.60 -4.12 7.72
C ALA A 151 -1.99 -3.32 8.98
N ALA A 152 -1.43 -2.13 9.21
CA ALA A 152 -1.72 -1.34 10.40
C ALA A 152 -3.12 -0.72 10.38
N THR A 153 -3.69 -0.48 9.20
CA THR A 153 -4.93 0.28 9.05
C THR A 153 -5.94 -0.45 8.18
N LEU A 154 -7.20 -0.08 8.36
CA LEU A 154 -8.31 -0.57 7.57
C LEU A 154 -8.12 -0.25 6.07
N VAL A 155 -7.53 0.91 5.76
CA VAL A 155 -7.38 1.41 4.38
C VAL A 155 -6.21 0.77 3.61
N GLY A 156 -5.17 0.30 4.32
CA GLY A 156 -3.90 -0.08 3.68
C GLY A 156 -3.97 -1.29 2.74
N ASP A 157 -5.01 -2.13 2.83
CA ASP A 157 -5.21 -3.29 1.94
C ASP A 157 -6.69 -3.70 1.88
N PRO A 158 -7.27 -4.10 0.73
CA PRO A 158 -8.66 -4.54 0.64
C PRO A 158 -9.07 -5.68 1.60
N PRO A 159 -8.23 -6.69 1.91
CA PRO A 159 -8.55 -7.69 2.93
C PRO A 159 -8.88 -7.08 4.31
N ASN A 160 -8.20 -6.00 4.71
CA ASN A 160 -8.44 -5.34 5.99
C ASN A 160 -9.84 -4.72 6.03
N ILE A 161 -10.25 -4.08 4.93
CA ILE A 161 -11.58 -3.51 4.78
C ILE A 161 -12.65 -4.61 4.84
N ILE A 162 -12.43 -5.74 4.15
CA ILE A 162 -13.36 -6.88 4.16
C ILE A 162 -13.50 -7.44 5.58
N ILE A 163 -12.38 -7.63 6.30
CA ILE A 163 -12.41 -8.10 7.70
C ILE A 163 -13.17 -7.10 8.57
N ALA A 164 -12.87 -5.81 8.45
CA ALA A 164 -13.50 -4.79 9.27
C ALA A 164 -15.01 -4.65 9.00
N SER A 165 -15.43 -4.70 7.73
CA SER A 165 -16.85 -4.69 7.35
C SER A 165 -17.59 -5.90 7.93
N ARG A 166 -17.03 -7.11 7.79
CA ARG A 166 -17.67 -8.34 8.31
C ARG A 166 -17.66 -8.45 9.82
N ALA A 167 -16.65 -7.90 10.49
CA ALA A 167 -16.53 -7.89 11.94
C ALA A 167 -17.14 -6.64 12.60
N ASN A 168 -17.71 -5.72 11.81
CA ASN A 168 -18.19 -4.41 12.27
C ASN A 168 -17.16 -3.64 13.12
N LEU A 169 -15.89 -3.65 12.68
CA LEU A 169 -14.81 -2.91 13.34
C LEU A 169 -14.74 -1.49 12.79
N SER A 170 -14.67 -0.50 13.68
CA SER A 170 -14.34 0.86 13.26
C SER A 170 -12.87 0.96 12.81
N PHE A 171 -12.52 2.03 12.10
CA PHE A 171 -11.14 2.33 11.74
C PHE A 171 -10.23 2.36 12.98
N ASN A 172 -10.69 2.98 14.07
CA ASN A 172 -9.93 3.08 15.32
C ASN A 172 -9.77 1.74 16.01
N ASP A 173 -10.80 0.88 15.99
CA ASP A 173 -10.69 -0.47 16.55
C ASP A 173 -9.60 -1.25 15.82
N PHE A 174 -9.63 -1.24 14.49
CA PHE A 174 -8.63 -1.95 13.68
C PHE A 174 -7.22 -1.41 13.94
N LEU A 175 -7.05 -0.07 13.96
CA LEU A 175 -5.77 0.59 14.20
C LEU A 175 -5.20 0.25 15.57
N ILE A 176 -6.00 0.30 16.64
CA ILE A 176 -5.55 0.03 18.01
C ILE A 176 -5.09 -1.42 18.17
N HIS A 177 -5.75 -2.36 17.49
CA HIS A 177 -5.40 -3.77 17.57
C HIS A 177 -4.20 -4.14 16.68
N MET A 178 -4.10 -3.57 15.47
CA MET A 178 -3.08 -3.95 14.49
C MET A 178 -1.78 -3.15 14.60
N ALA A 179 -1.85 -1.84 14.86
CA ALA A 179 -0.67 -0.98 14.87
C ALA A 179 0.43 -1.42 15.85
N PRO A 180 0.13 -1.89 17.09
CA PRO A 180 1.16 -2.39 18.00
C PRO A 180 1.95 -3.56 17.42
N TRP A 181 1.27 -4.51 16.79
CA TRP A 181 1.92 -5.66 16.16
C TRP A 181 2.74 -5.27 14.94
N VAL A 182 2.23 -4.35 14.12
CA VAL A 182 2.98 -3.79 13.00
C VAL A 182 4.27 -3.14 13.49
N ILE A 183 4.22 -2.35 14.57
CA ILE A 183 5.42 -1.74 15.16
C ILE A 183 6.43 -2.81 15.61
N VAL A 184 5.97 -3.87 16.29
CA VAL A 184 6.85 -4.98 16.72
C VAL A 184 7.51 -5.64 15.50
N VAL A 185 6.74 -5.96 14.47
CA VAL A 185 7.27 -6.58 13.24
C VAL A 185 8.26 -5.63 12.55
N MET A 186 7.97 -4.33 12.48
CA MET A 186 8.87 -3.33 11.91
C MET A 186 10.20 -3.24 12.68
N ILE A 187 10.16 -3.33 14.02
CA ILE A 187 11.36 -3.33 14.88
C ILE A 187 12.22 -4.57 14.62
N VAL A 188 11.62 -5.72 14.30
CA VAL A 188 12.35 -6.96 14.02
C VAL A 188 12.86 -7.02 12.57
N ILE A 189 12.02 -6.69 11.60
CA ILE A 189 12.34 -6.86 10.17
C ILE A 189 13.38 -5.83 9.71
N THR A 190 13.33 -4.59 10.23
CA THR A 190 14.25 -3.52 9.81
C THR A 190 15.72 -3.87 10.07
N PRO A 191 16.15 -4.24 11.30
CA PRO A 191 17.54 -4.65 11.53
C PRO A 191 17.90 -5.94 10.80
N MET A 192 16.95 -6.88 10.64
CA MET A 192 17.17 -8.09 9.85
C MET A 192 17.51 -7.76 8.38
N LEU A 193 16.74 -6.88 7.73
CA LEU A 193 16.96 -6.44 6.35
C LEU A 193 18.29 -5.67 6.21
N VAL A 194 18.59 -4.76 7.14
CA VAL A 194 19.86 -4.03 7.17
C VAL A 194 21.04 -4.99 7.31
N PHE A 195 20.91 -6.02 8.16
CA PHE A 195 21.95 -7.03 8.36
C PHE A 195 22.12 -7.93 7.13
N MET A 196 21.02 -8.36 6.54
CA MET A 196 20.99 -9.23 5.35
C MET A 196 21.66 -8.55 4.15
N PHE A 197 21.33 -7.29 3.88
CA PHE A 197 21.86 -6.54 2.74
C PHE A 197 23.11 -5.70 3.07
N ARG A 198 23.71 -5.86 4.26
CA ARG A 198 24.82 -5.01 4.75
C ARG A 198 26.00 -4.86 3.80
N LYS A 199 26.25 -5.86 2.96
CA LYS A 199 27.37 -5.90 2.00
C LYS A 199 27.10 -5.06 0.76
N GLU A 200 25.84 -4.91 0.38
CA GLU A 200 25.40 -4.11 -0.78
C GLU A 200 25.13 -2.64 -0.40
N LEU A 201 24.93 -2.37 0.90
CA LEU A 201 24.68 -1.04 1.45
C LEU A 201 25.98 -0.28 1.78
N VAL A 202 26.87 -0.16 0.80
CA VAL A 202 28.18 0.49 0.95
C VAL A 202 28.39 1.50 -0.19
N ASN A 203 28.76 2.73 0.18
CA ASN A 203 29.14 3.79 -0.76
C ASN A 203 30.34 4.60 -0.25
N THR A 204 30.90 5.44 -1.11
CA THR A 204 32.07 6.27 -0.80
C THR A 204 31.68 7.57 -0.08
N ALA A 205 32.65 8.20 0.60
CA ALA A 205 32.42 9.51 1.22
C ALA A 205 32.09 10.61 0.18
N ALA A 206 32.62 10.50 -1.03
CA ALA A 206 32.30 11.41 -2.14
C ALA A 206 30.83 11.30 -2.55
N ASP A 207 30.29 10.07 -2.61
CA ASP A 207 28.87 9.85 -2.92
C ASP A 207 27.97 10.51 -1.87
N ARG A 208 28.33 10.40 -0.59
CA ARG A 208 27.59 11.00 0.54
C ARG A 208 27.58 12.52 0.46
N ALA A 209 28.71 13.15 0.14
CA ALA A 209 28.82 14.60 0.02
C ALA A 209 27.96 15.17 -1.14
N ARG A 210 27.60 14.36 -2.14
CA ARG A 210 26.68 14.78 -3.21
C ARG A 210 25.24 14.90 -2.72
N ILE A 211 24.84 14.11 -1.73
CA ILE A 211 23.47 14.12 -1.17
C ILE A 211 23.16 15.44 -0.48
N ASP A 212 24.12 16.01 0.25
CA ASP A 212 23.92 17.28 0.96
C ASP A 212 23.64 18.46 0.01
N LYS A 213 24.09 18.36 -1.25
CA LYS A 213 23.87 19.37 -2.30
C LYS A 213 22.52 19.26 -2.98
N LEU A 214 21.75 18.21 -2.72
CA LEU A 214 20.40 18.07 -3.28
C LEU A 214 19.46 19.08 -2.61
N ASP A 215 18.70 19.80 -3.43
CA ASP A 215 17.58 20.61 -2.98
C ASP A 215 16.29 19.78 -3.04
N GLU A 216 15.81 19.35 -1.88
CA GLU A 216 14.54 18.63 -1.75
C GLU A 216 13.35 19.45 -2.26
N ASN A 217 13.38 20.78 -2.17
CA ASN A 217 12.24 21.62 -2.55
C ASN A 217 12.00 21.62 -4.06
N SER A 218 13.03 21.36 -4.86
CA SER A 218 12.92 21.24 -6.31
C SER A 218 12.00 20.09 -6.75
N TYR A 219 11.78 19.09 -5.89
CA TYR A 219 10.92 17.96 -6.17
C TYR A 219 9.44 18.22 -5.84
N LEU A 220 9.16 19.27 -5.05
CA LEU A 220 7.79 19.61 -4.67
C LEU A 220 7.16 20.55 -5.71
N LYS A 221 6.37 19.96 -6.62
CA LYS A 221 5.84 20.64 -7.81
C LYS A 221 4.69 21.59 -7.51
N ASP A 222 3.75 21.17 -6.64
CA ASP A 222 2.55 21.95 -6.33
C ASP A 222 2.22 21.95 -4.83
N LYS A 223 2.64 23.01 -4.15
CA LYS A 223 2.42 23.22 -2.71
C LYS A 223 0.96 23.50 -2.37
N VAL A 224 0.19 24.10 -3.28
CA VAL A 224 -1.20 24.47 -3.05
C VAL A 224 -2.06 23.21 -3.14
N LEU A 225 -1.87 22.43 -4.19
CA LEU A 225 -2.53 21.14 -4.35
C LEU A 225 -2.18 20.21 -3.20
N LEU A 226 -0.90 20.15 -2.78
CA LEU A 226 -0.50 19.36 -1.62
C LEU A 226 -1.29 19.72 -0.36
N LYS A 227 -1.39 21.02 -0.03
CA LYS A 227 -2.13 21.45 1.16
C LYS A 227 -3.60 21.08 1.09
N LYS A 228 -4.23 21.27 -0.07
CA LYS A 228 -5.63 20.90 -0.30
C LYS A 228 -5.84 19.39 -0.16
N SER A 229 -4.97 18.59 -0.77
CA SER A 229 -5.07 17.13 -0.71
C SER A 229 -4.81 16.57 0.67
N LEU A 230 -3.84 17.11 1.43
CA LEU A 230 -3.61 16.71 2.81
C LEU A 230 -4.76 17.12 3.73
N PHE A 231 -5.37 18.29 3.49
CA PHE A 231 -6.57 18.70 4.22
C PHE A 231 -7.74 17.75 3.95
N VAL A 232 -8.00 17.41 2.68
CA VAL A 232 -9.05 16.46 2.30
C VAL A 232 -8.78 15.09 2.91
N LEU A 233 -7.55 14.58 2.82
CA LEU A 233 -7.16 13.32 3.43
C LEU A 233 -7.39 13.33 4.94
N GLY A 234 -6.95 14.38 5.64
CA GLY A 234 -7.18 14.52 7.07
C GLY A 234 -8.65 14.60 7.44
N ALA A 235 -9.46 15.33 6.67
CA ALA A 235 -10.90 15.43 6.88
C ALA A 235 -11.60 14.09 6.68
N VAL A 236 -11.23 13.33 5.63
CA VAL A 236 -11.74 11.98 5.40
C VAL A 236 -11.38 11.06 6.57
N MET A 237 -10.13 11.06 7.02
CA MET A 237 -9.69 10.24 8.16
C MET A 237 -10.36 10.59 9.50
N ILE A 238 -10.86 11.82 9.66
CA ILE A 238 -11.59 12.25 10.86
C ILE A 238 -13.09 11.91 10.77
N ALA A 239 -13.65 11.98 9.56
CA ALA A 239 -15.06 11.69 9.31
C ALA A 239 -15.35 10.18 9.27
N PHE A 240 -14.30 9.37 9.07
CA PHE A 240 -14.34 7.91 9.02
C PHE A 240 -14.23 7.30 10.42
#